data_AF-A0A1H7HVL8-F1
#
_entry.id   AF-A0A1H7HVL8-F1
#
_cell.length_a   1.000
_cell.length_b   1.000
_cell.length_c   1.000
_cell.angle_alpha   90.00
_cell.angle_beta   90.00
_cell.angle_gamma   90.00
#
_symmetry.space_group_name_H-M   'P 1'
#
loop_
_entity.id
_entity.type
_entity.pdbx_description
1 polymer ?
#
loop_
_entity_poly.entity_id
_entity_poly.type
_entity_poly.pdbx_seq_one_letter_code
_entity_poly.pdbx_strand_id
1 'polypeptide(L)'
;MLRASVLSSLFLVGLPALAAVEPLLADRTGSIVGLAGKCVDAAASGTANGTAIQLYTCATGVAQTWTVRDNGTILNPHSGKCLDVTGQGTANGSQIQLWDCNGSGAQQWVYDASAQTLRNPQSGRCLDVTGESSADRTRLQIWDCNGQTNQKWRLPGEDTSCTRSVAAGDSTLGVTFNGVRYNVAVYVPSGVAATTRLPLVLNLHGTGSSGPGQIAYSNIKAAAQTNTFAVVAPSGAIASSSGFAWNVPGVTTGPRDDVAFLDQVITTMGSALCGDLNRVFAAGFSGGARMASAYACARPDRLAGIAAIAGLRAGRPDPANTRQPDAASCRPASTVPVIAFHGQQDSTNPYDGGGSSVWQYSVPAAQQRWAALNGCGSTPVTTPVSPHVSRLTYSGCRDGADVVLYRISDGGHTWPGTPQPSPGNGNTTQEIDANTLFWNFFASH
;
A
#
# COMPACT_ATOMS: atom_id res chain seq x y z
N MET A 1 1.05 64.37 -36.13
CA MET A 1 0.02 63.42 -35.64
C MET A 1 0.71 62.50 -34.64
N LEU A 2 0.68 62.85 -33.35
CA LEU A 2 1.25 62.07 -32.26
C LEU A 2 0.10 61.44 -31.48
N ARG A 3 0.05 60.11 -31.38
CA ARG A 3 -0.63 59.41 -30.28
C ARG A 3 0.25 58.26 -29.81
N ALA A 4 0.74 58.45 -28.58
CA ALA A 4 1.37 57.44 -27.75
C ALA A 4 0.36 56.33 -27.42
N SER A 5 0.85 55.10 -27.29
CA SER A 5 0.11 54.01 -26.63
C SER A 5 1.05 53.33 -25.65
N VAL A 6 0.64 53.41 -24.40
CA VAL A 6 1.27 52.87 -23.19
C VAL A 6 1.09 51.36 -23.20
N LEU A 7 2.18 50.58 -23.16
CA LEU A 7 2.13 49.17 -22.78
C LEU A 7 2.34 49.08 -21.27
N SER A 8 1.28 48.72 -20.54
CA SER A 8 1.35 48.33 -19.13
C SER A 8 1.92 46.92 -19.00
N SER A 9 2.95 46.79 -18.18
CA SER A 9 3.53 45.54 -17.70
C SER A 9 2.54 44.81 -16.77
N LEU A 10 2.32 43.51 -16.97
CA LEU A 10 1.85 42.62 -15.92
C LEU A 10 2.96 41.61 -15.59
N PHE A 11 3.40 41.64 -14.33
CA PHE A 11 4.30 40.68 -13.72
C PHE A 11 3.62 39.31 -13.63
N LEU A 12 4.23 38.26 -14.20
CA LEU A 12 3.92 36.88 -13.83
C LEU A 12 4.57 36.60 -12.46
N VAL A 13 3.76 36.51 -11.42
CA VAL A 13 4.17 35.93 -10.14
C VAL A 13 4.21 34.41 -10.32
N GLY A 14 5.40 33.83 -10.23
CA GLY A 14 5.58 32.38 -10.20
C GLY A 14 4.95 31.79 -8.94
N LEU A 15 3.98 30.89 -9.11
CA LEU A 15 3.46 30.05 -8.04
C LEU A 15 4.54 29.03 -7.65
N PRO A 16 4.81 28.82 -6.34
CA PRO A 16 5.76 27.80 -5.91
C PRO A 16 5.19 26.42 -6.22
N ALA A 17 6.06 25.52 -6.66
CA ALA A 17 5.75 24.12 -6.86
C ALA A 17 5.20 23.53 -5.55
N LEU A 18 3.96 23.04 -5.59
CA LEU A 18 3.38 22.21 -4.54
C LEU A 18 4.21 20.92 -4.46
N ALA A 19 5.00 20.81 -3.37
CA ALA A 19 5.63 19.56 -2.99
C ALA A 19 4.56 18.48 -2.85
N ALA A 20 4.83 17.29 -3.40
CA ALA A 20 3.99 16.13 -3.25
C ALA A 20 3.88 15.79 -1.75
N VAL A 21 2.66 15.83 -1.22
CA VAL A 21 2.35 15.35 0.12
C VAL A 21 2.26 13.83 0.03
N GLU A 22 3.25 13.13 0.60
CA GLU A 22 3.24 11.67 0.73
C GLU A 22 2.05 11.24 1.62
N PRO A 23 1.37 10.11 1.35
CA PRO A 23 0.11 9.80 2.04
C PRO A 23 0.35 9.33 3.48
N LEU A 24 -0.44 9.88 4.40
CA LEU A 24 -0.33 9.78 5.85
C LEU A 24 -0.64 8.36 6.37
N LEU A 25 0.29 7.75 7.12
CA LEU A 25 0.06 6.56 7.94
C LEU A 25 -0.71 6.94 9.20
N ALA A 26 -1.95 6.46 9.41
CA ALA A 26 -2.73 6.79 10.60
C ALA A 26 -1.94 6.61 11.93
N ASP A 27 -2.09 7.57 12.85
CA ASP A 27 -1.44 7.57 14.16
C ASP A 27 -1.63 6.24 14.92
N ARG A 28 -0.51 5.60 15.31
CA ARG A 28 -0.51 4.33 16.04
C ARG A 28 -0.06 4.57 17.48
N THR A 29 -0.92 4.26 18.45
CA THR A 29 -0.62 4.45 19.89
C THR A 29 -0.41 3.14 20.62
N GLY A 30 0.69 3.01 21.35
CA GLY A 30 1.01 1.85 22.19
C GLY A 30 2.50 1.76 22.48
N SER A 31 3.01 0.56 22.80
CA SER A 31 4.43 0.37 23.11
C SER A 31 5.28 0.16 21.85
N ILE A 32 6.48 0.72 21.85
CA ILE A 32 7.54 0.41 20.89
C ILE A 32 8.46 -0.61 21.56
N VAL A 33 8.56 -1.81 20.99
CA VAL A 33 9.25 -2.96 21.59
C VAL A 33 10.51 -3.28 20.78
N GLY A 34 11.65 -3.43 21.43
CA GLY A 34 12.92 -3.74 20.76
C GLY A 34 13.66 -4.90 21.41
N LEU A 35 14.97 -4.70 21.59
CA LEU A 35 15.91 -5.70 22.11
C LEU A 35 15.37 -6.46 23.34
N ALA A 36 15.48 -7.78 23.32
CA ALA A 36 15.02 -8.68 24.38
C ALA A 36 13.52 -8.53 24.76
N GLY A 37 12.69 -8.02 23.84
CA GLY A 37 11.26 -7.81 24.09
C GLY A 37 10.97 -6.66 25.05
N LYS A 38 11.92 -5.74 25.25
CA LYS A 38 11.79 -4.58 26.13
C LYS A 38 11.32 -3.34 25.39
N CYS A 39 10.77 -2.38 26.13
CA CYS A 39 10.07 -1.24 25.59
C CYS A 39 10.93 0.03 25.62
N VAL A 40 10.70 0.91 24.64
CA VAL A 40 11.13 2.31 24.69
C VAL A 40 10.39 3.00 25.84
N ASP A 41 11.12 3.61 26.75
CA ASP A 41 10.62 4.10 28.04
C ASP A 41 11.09 5.53 28.30
N ALA A 42 10.16 6.42 28.65
CA ALA A 42 10.47 7.72 29.23
C ALA A 42 10.79 7.55 30.72
N ALA A 43 12.05 7.76 31.09
CA ALA A 43 12.56 7.39 32.40
C ALA A 43 11.73 7.96 33.55
N ALA A 44 11.32 7.06 34.45
CA ALA A 44 10.51 7.37 35.64
C ALA A 44 9.17 8.08 35.33
N SER A 45 8.61 7.88 34.13
CA SER A 45 7.43 8.62 33.63
C SER A 45 7.64 10.14 33.61
N GLY A 46 8.89 10.59 33.47
CA GLY A 46 9.22 12.01 33.46
C GLY A 46 8.52 12.76 32.32
N THR A 47 8.10 13.99 32.60
CA THR A 47 7.42 14.86 31.63
C THR A 47 8.21 16.12 31.31
N ALA A 48 9.43 16.27 31.83
CA ALA A 48 10.29 17.42 31.57
C ALA A 48 11.10 17.24 30.27
N ASN A 49 11.42 18.35 29.62
CA ASN A 49 12.44 18.37 28.56
C ASN A 49 13.76 17.82 29.11
N GLY A 50 14.42 16.96 28.34
CA GLY A 50 15.64 16.27 28.77
C GLY A 50 15.40 14.98 29.54
N THR A 51 14.13 14.56 29.76
CA THR A 51 13.85 13.24 30.32
C THR A 51 14.48 12.17 29.44
N ALA A 52 15.28 11.31 30.06
CA ALA A 52 15.99 10.24 29.37
C ALA A 52 15.02 9.23 28.73
N ILE A 53 15.25 8.89 27.46
CA ILE A 53 14.68 7.69 26.85
C ILE A 53 15.60 6.49 27.02
N GLN A 54 15.04 5.39 27.51
CA GLN A 54 15.78 4.19 27.86
C GLN A 54 15.06 2.94 27.38
N LEU A 55 15.78 1.83 27.36
CA LEU A 55 15.21 0.50 27.26
C LEU A 55 14.78 0.06 28.67
N TYR A 56 13.55 -0.42 28.82
CA TYR A 56 13.04 -0.91 30.10
C TYR A 56 12.09 -2.09 29.88
N THR A 57 12.04 -3.00 30.85
CA THR A 57 11.06 -4.10 30.88
C THR A 57 9.66 -3.56 30.60
N CYS A 58 8.98 -4.15 29.62
CA CYS A 58 7.65 -3.68 29.22
C CYS A 58 6.67 -3.76 30.40
N ALA A 59 5.97 -2.66 30.66
CA ALA A 59 4.98 -2.55 31.72
C ALA A 59 3.76 -1.77 31.21
N THR A 60 2.59 -2.06 31.78
CA THR A 60 1.40 -1.26 31.53
C THR A 60 1.55 0.09 32.23
N GLY A 61 1.85 1.16 31.49
CA GLY A 61 2.07 2.47 32.08
C GLY A 61 2.37 3.57 31.06
N VAL A 62 2.20 4.81 31.49
CA VAL A 62 2.30 6.02 30.65
C VAL A 62 3.71 6.30 30.10
N ALA A 63 4.75 5.80 30.77
CA ALA A 63 6.15 5.96 30.36
C ALA A 63 6.48 5.27 29.04
N GLN A 64 5.73 4.22 28.68
CA GLN A 64 6.02 3.35 27.53
C GLN A 64 4.91 3.42 26.47
N THR A 65 4.03 4.42 26.57
CA THR A 65 3.00 4.70 25.58
C THR A 65 3.52 5.76 24.61
N TRP A 66 3.53 5.41 23.33
CA TRP A 66 4.00 6.26 22.24
C TRP A 66 2.95 6.31 21.14
N THR A 67 2.68 7.50 20.62
CA THR A 67 1.91 7.74 19.41
C THR A 67 2.88 8.01 18.27
N VAL A 68 3.06 7.02 17.40
CA VAL A 68 3.79 7.18 16.14
C VAL A 68 2.87 7.87 15.15
N ARG A 69 3.20 9.10 14.77
CA ARG A 69 2.38 9.93 13.89
C ARG A 69 2.81 9.85 12.44
N ASP A 70 1.87 10.12 11.54
CA ASP A 70 2.11 10.24 10.10
C ASP A 70 3.22 11.24 9.73
N ASN A 71 3.31 12.34 10.47
CA ASN A 71 4.23 13.44 10.22
C ASN A 71 5.68 13.15 10.66
N GLY A 72 6.02 11.87 10.90
CA GLY A 72 7.35 11.42 11.30
C GLY A 72 7.69 11.66 12.78
N THR A 73 6.80 12.26 13.57
CA THR A 73 7.03 12.43 15.01
C THR A 73 6.57 11.23 15.82
N ILE A 74 7.30 10.92 16.89
CA ILE A 74 6.89 9.91 17.88
C ILE A 74 6.62 10.64 19.19
N LEU A 75 5.36 10.77 19.58
CA LEU A 75 4.91 11.50 20.76
C LEU A 75 4.74 10.56 21.95
N ASN A 76 5.14 10.96 23.15
CA ASN A 76 4.63 10.36 24.38
C ASN A 76 3.36 11.13 24.83
N PRO A 77 2.16 10.52 24.79
CA PRO A 77 0.90 11.23 25.08
C PRO A 77 0.79 11.76 26.50
N HIS A 78 1.50 11.15 27.45
CA HIS A 78 1.47 11.56 28.85
C HIS A 78 2.19 12.88 29.10
N SER A 79 3.36 13.05 28.49
CA SER A 79 4.14 14.29 28.57
C SER A 79 3.71 15.33 27.53
N GLY A 80 3.09 14.90 26.42
CA GLY A 80 2.84 15.75 25.26
C GLY A 80 4.11 16.09 24.46
N LYS A 81 5.21 15.35 24.67
CA LYS A 81 6.54 15.61 24.12
C LYS A 81 6.98 14.56 23.12
N CYS A 82 7.91 14.93 22.24
CA CYS A 82 8.39 14.12 21.15
C CYS A 82 9.70 13.39 21.50
N LEU A 83 9.90 12.23 20.89
CA LEU A 83 11.15 11.48 20.86
C LEU A 83 12.20 12.27 20.08
N ASP A 84 13.26 12.72 20.76
CA ASP A 84 14.15 13.76 20.27
C ASP A 84 15.62 13.33 20.37
N VAL A 85 16.40 13.56 19.31
CA VAL A 85 17.86 13.44 19.37
C VAL A 85 18.45 14.66 20.07
N THR A 86 19.07 14.42 21.22
CA THR A 86 19.55 15.47 22.13
C THR A 86 20.43 16.48 21.41
N GLY A 87 20.05 17.76 21.49
CA GLY A 87 20.80 18.86 20.90
C GLY A 87 20.90 18.83 19.37
N GLN A 88 20.01 18.11 18.69
CA GLN A 88 20.09 17.85 17.24
C GLN A 88 21.40 17.17 16.80
N GLY A 89 22.01 16.39 17.69
CA GLY A 89 23.24 15.66 17.41
C GLY A 89 23.10 14.73 16.19
N THR A 90 24.13 14.64 15.37
CA THR A 90 24.13 13.77 14.18
C THR A 90 25.14 12.64 14.27
N ALA A 91 26.05 12.65 15.23
CA ALA A 91 27.10 11.63 15.38
C ALA A 91 26.59 10.36 16.07
N ASN A 92 27.24 9.23 15.81
CA ASN A 92 27.07 7.99 16.59
C ASN A 92 27.20 8.28 18.09
N GLY A 93 26.27 7.75 18.87
CA GLY A 93 26.25 7.94 20.32
C GLY A 93 25.44 9.14 20.81
N SER A 94 24.92 9.98 19.91
CA SER A 94 24.01 11.07 20.29
C SER A 94 22.77 10.48 20.96
N GLN A 95 22.47 10.93 22.19
CA GLN A 95 21.47 10.34 23.07
C GLN A 95 20.05 10.77 22.71
N ILE A 96 19.06 9.95 23.08
CA ILE A 96 17.64 10.27 22.91
C ILE A 96 17.03 10.82 24.21
N GLN A 97 16.15 11.80 24.07
CA GLN A 97 15.42 12.47 25.16
C GLN A 97 13.95 12.71 24.80
N LEU A 98 13.13 13.04 25.80
CA LEU A 98 11.88 13.77 25.57
C LEU A 98 12.16 15.26 25.39
N TRP A 99 11.52 15.86 24.40
CA TRP A 99 11.57 17.31 24.21
C TRP A 99 10.26 17.84 23.64
N ASP A 100 9.96 19.12 23.90
CA ASP A 100 8.84 19.82 23.27
C ASP A 100 8.85 19.60 21.76
N CYS A 101 7.70 19.19 21.22
CA CYS A 101 7.55 19.00 19.79
C CYS A 101 7.76 20.34 19.08
N ASN A 102 8.85 20.47 18.32
CA ASN A 102 9.34 21.73 17.77
C ASN A 102 9.53 21.70 16.24
N GLY A 103 9.23 20.57 15.60
CA GLY A 103 9.33 20.41 14.15
C GLY A 103 10.76 20.28 13.61
N SER A 104 11.78 20.21 14.47
CA SER A 104 13.16 19.99 14.05
C SER A 104 13.37 18.58 13.49
N GLY A 105 14.43 18.41 12.68
CA GLY A 105 14.81 17.11 12.15
C GLY A 105 15.22 16.09 13.22
N ALA A 106 15.55 16.53 14.44
CA ALA A 106 15.89 15.68 15.58
C ALA A 106 14.69 14.88 16.11
N GLN A 107 13.47 15.27 15.74
CA GLN A 107 12.21 14.64 16.17
C GLN A 107 11.54 13.84 15.05
N GLN A 108 12.23 13.71 13.92
CA GLN A 108 11.74 13.04 12.73
C GLN A 108 12.28 11.61 12.67
N TRP A 109 11.39 10.67 12.42
CA TRP A 109 11.68 9.24 12.40
C TRP A 109 10.95 8.58 11.23
N VAL A 110 11.68 7.75 10.48
CA VAL A 110 11.16 6.94 9.39
C VAL A 110 11.32 5.49 9.78
N TYR A 111 10.22 4.74 9.79
CA TYR A 111 10.23 3.31 10.08
C TYR A 111 10.33 2.51 8.80
N ASP A 112 11.34 1.64 8.73
CA ASP A 112 11.45 0.60 7.71
C ASP A 112 10.90 -0.70 8.30
N ALA A 113 9.73 -1.14 7.83
CA ALA A 113 9.08 -2.35 8.32
C ALA A 113 9.83 -3.64 7.94
N SER A 114 10.57 -3.63 6.81
CA SER A 114 11.31 -4.80 6.34
C SER A 114 12.57 -5.05 7.18
N ALA A 115 13.28 -3.97 7.53
CA ALA A 115 14.46 -4.02 8.39
C ALA A 115 14.10 -3.93 9.89
N GLN A 116 12.87 -3.52 10.21
CA GLN A 116 12.37 -3.19 11.54
C GLN A 116 13.15 -2.04 12.20
N THR A 117 13.60 -1.04 11.46
CA THR A 117 14.46 0.03 11.99
C THR A 117 13.76 1.39 12.02
N LEU A 118 13.99 2.19 13.08
CA LEU A 118 13.59 3.59 13.16
C LEU A 118 14.78 4.49 12.79
N ARG A 119 14.79 5.07 11.60
CA ARG A 119 15.86 5.96 11.11
C ARG A 119 15.51 7.42 11.32
N ASN A 120 16.45 8.20 11.85
CA ASN A 120 16.35 9.65 11.90
C ASN A 120 16.88 10.26 10.58
N PRO A 121 16.06 10.91 9.74
CA PRO A 121 16.49 11.39 8.43
C PRO A 121 17.60 12.45 8.46
N GLN A 122 17.63 13.31 9.49
CA GLN A 122 18.64 14.36 9.63
C GLN A 122 20.04 13.80 9.82
N SER A 123 20.20 12.79 10.67
CA SER A 123 21.48 12.14 10.94
C SER A 123 21.81 11.01 9.98
N GLY A 124 20.77 10.41 9.37
CA GLY A 124 20.85 9.21 8.56
C GLY A 124 21.04 7.91 9.35
N ARG A 125 20.97 7.98 10.69
CA ARG A 125 21.26 6.91 11.65
C ARG A 125 20.00 6.30 12.24
N CYS A 126 20.12 5.10 12.81
CA CYS A 126 19.03 4.32 13.39
C CYS A 126 18.95 4.51 14.91
N LEU A 127 17.74 4.45 15.47
CA LEU A 127 17.50 4.33 16.90
C LEU A 127 18.13 3.04 17.42
N ASP A 128 18.93 3.14 18.46
CA ASP A 128 19.87 2.11 18.88
C ASP A 128 19.86 1.97 20.41
N VAL A 129 19.84 0.73 20.90
CA VAL A 129 20.11 0.42 22.31
C VAL A 129 21.62 0.40 22.53
N THR A 130 22.11 1.31 23.37
CA THR A 130 23.54 1.50 23.62
C THR A 130 24.24 0.19 24.02
N GLY A 131 25.22 -0.21 23.22
CA GLY A 131 26.08 -1.38 23.47
C GLY A 131 25.35 -2.73 23.41
N GLU A 132 24.20 -2.81 22.74
CA GLU A 132 23.36 -4.02 22.68
C GLU A 132 23.01 -4.57 24.09
N SER A 133 22.99 -3.69 25.09
CA SER A 133 22.69 -4.08 26.47
C SER A 133 21.19 -4.22 26.69
N SER A 134 20.74 -5.43 27.01
CA SER A 134 19.36 -5.71 27.40
C SER A 134 19.03 -5.33 28.85
N ALA A 135 19.95 -4.70 29.59
CA ALA A 135 19.69 -4.22 30.95
C ALA A 135 18.61 -3.13 30.97
N ASP A 136 17.80 -3.11 32.02
CA ASP A 136 16.87 -2.00 32.24
C ASP A 136 17.64 -0.69 32.48
N ARG A 137 17.07 0.41 31.99
CA ARG A 137 17.63 1.77 32.05
C ARG A 137 18.82 1.99 31.11
N THR A 138 19.13 1.04 30.22
CA THR A 138 20.08 1.28 29.13
C THR A 138 19.58 2.44 28.27
N ARG A 139 20.40 3.47 28.07
CA ARG A 139 19.99 4.65 27.30
C ARG A 139 19.88 4.33 25.81
N LEU A 140 18.92 4.95 25.14
CA LEU A 140 18.84 4.92 23.68
C LEU A 140 19.69 6.04 23.08
N GLN A 141 20.25 5.75 21.91
CA GLN A 141 21.10 6.63 21.11
C GLN A 141 20.73 6.52 19.63
N ILE A 142 21.36 7.33 18.78
CA ILE A 142 21.46 7.04 17.35
C ILE A 142 22.81 6.40 17.02
N TRP A 143 22.81 5.45 16.10
CA TRP A 143 24.01 4.80 15.56
C TRP A 143 23.84 4.45 14.08
N ASP A 144 24.94 4.30 13.35
CA ASP A 144 24.91 3.84 11.97
C ASP A 144 24.08 2.54 11.86
N CYS A 145 23.17 2.52 10.89
CA CYS A 145 22.27 1.38 10.69
C CYS A 145 23.08 0.15 10.27
N ASN A 146 23.05 -0.92 11.07
CA ASN A 146 23.93 -2.08 10.91
C ASN A 146 23.20 -3.44 10.95
N GLY A 147 21.88 -3.42 11.07
CA GLY A 147 21.03 -4.62 11.04
C GLY A 147 21.07 -5.50 12.29
N GLN A 148 21.79 -5.08 13.34
CA GLN A 148 21.88 -5.78 14.61
C GLN A 148 20.56 -5.70 15.39
N THR A 149 20.40 -6.60 16.36
CA THR A 149 19.12 -6.75 17.08
C THR A 149 18.77 -5.56 17.96
N ASN A 150 19.78 -4.81 18.40
CA ASN A 150 19.64 -3.59 19.19
C ASN A 150 19.09 -2.38 18.42
N GLN A 151 18.91 -2.50 17.10
CA GLN A 151 18.29 -1.48 16.23
C GLN A 151 16.94 -1.93 15.66
N LYS A 152 16.46 -3.12 16.06
CA LYS A 152 15.18 -3.66 15.61
C LYS A 152 14.07 -3.31 16.59
N TRP A 153 13.04 -2.66 16.06
CA TRP A 153 11.91 -2.12 16.79
C TRP A 153 10.61 -2.60 16.16
N ARG A 154 9.68 -3.02 17.00
CA ARG A 154 8.31 -3.33 16.67
C ARG A 154 7.45 -2.16 17.12
N LEU A 155 6.74 -1.54 16.19
CA LEU A 155 5.89 -0.39 16.50
C LEU A 155 4.54 -0.81 17.10
N PRO A 156 3.81 0.11 17.76
CA PRO A 156 2.46 -0.16 18.22
C PRO A 156 1.58 -0.71 17.10
N GLY A 157 0.88 -1.81 17.37
CA GLY A 157 0.04 -2.49 16.38
C GLY A 157 0.74 -3.56 15.54
N GLU A 158 2.05 -3.78 15.71
CA GLU A 158 2.79 -4.86 15.04
C GLU A 158 2.92 -6.15 15.90
N ASP A 159 2.25 -6.22 17.06
CA ASP A 159 2.42 -7.30 18.04
C ASP A 159 2.15 -8.73 17.54
N THR A 160 2.97 -9.70 17.95
CA THR A 160 2.81 -11.14 17.63
C THR A 160 1.51 -11.77 18.15
N SER A 161 0.77 -11.08 19.02
CA SER A 161 -0.59 -11.46 19.42
C SER A 161 -1.58 -10.38 18.96
N CYS A 162 -2.40 -10.71 17.98
CA CYS A 162 -3.65 -10.00 17.71
C CYS A 162 -4.81 -10.94 17.96
N THR A 163 -6.01 -10.39 18.18
CA THR A 163 -7.25 -11.15 18.21
C THR A 163 -8.22 -10.45 17.28
N ARG A 164 -8.62 -11.14 16.22
CA ARG A 164 -9.63 -10.70 15.28
C ARG A 164 -10.96 -10.44 16.03
N SER A 165 -11.50 -9.25 15.88
CA SER A 165 -12.77 -8.82 16.50
C SER A 165 -14.00 -9.16 15.65
N VAL A 166 -13.77 -9.79 14.49
CA VAL A 166 -14.79 -10.08 13.46
C VAL A 166 -14.97 -11.59 13.32
N ALA A 167 -16.22 -12.04 13.36
CA ALA A 167 -16.56 -13.44 13.17
C ALA A 167 -16.24 -13.92 11.74
N ALA A 168 -16.14 -15.25 11.57
CA ALA A 168 -16.07 -15.84 10.24
C ALA A 168 -17.35 -15.57 9.44
N GLY A 169 -17.23 -15.51 8.12
CA GLY A 169 -18.32 -15.19 7.20
C GLY A 169 -18.29 -13.76 6.68
N ASP A 170 -19.42 -13.35 6.09
CA ASP A 170 -19.60 -12.01 5.55
C ASP A 170 -19.89 -10.99 6.66
N SER A 171 -19.25 -9.83 6.58
CA SER A 171 -19.47 -8.70 7.48
C SER A 171 -19.31 -7.37 6.75
N THR A 172 -19.74 -6.28 7.39
CA THR A 172 -19.49 -4.92 6.91
C THR A 172 -18.82 -4.14 8.02
N LEU A 173 -17.65 -3.59 7.73
CA LEU A 173 -16.87 -2.80 8.67
C LEU A 173 -16.84 -1.34 8.22
N GLY A 174 -16.94 -0.44 9.21
CA GLY A 174 -16.85 0.99 8.96
C GLY A 174 -15.40 1.45 8.92
N VAL A 175 -15.04 2.22 7.91
CA VAL A 175 -13.77 2.94 7.80
C VAL A 175 -14.06 4.43 7.78
N THR A 176 -13.59 5.17 8.78
CA THR A 176 -13.71 6.63 8.79
C THR A 176 -12.54 7.24 8.03
N PHE A 177 -12.83 8.07 7.04
CA PHE A 177 -11.83 8.79 6.25
C PHE A 177 -12.32 10.23 6.03
N ASN A 178 -11.50 11.22 6.40
CA ASN A 178 -11.85 12.65 6.36
C ASN A 178 -13.21 12.97 7.02
N GLY A 179 -13.48 12.35 8.17
CA GLY A 179 -14.72 12.54 8.93
C GLY A 179 -15.96 11.83 8.35
N VAL A 180 -15.84 11.16 7.20
CA VAL A 180 -16.92 10.39 6.57
C VAL A 180 -16.71 8.89 6.82
N ARG A 181 -17.76 8.20 7.26
CA ARG A 181 -17.74 6.75 7.46
C ARG A 181 -18.14 6.03 6.17
N TYR A 182 -17.25 5.18 5.68
CA TYR A 182 -17.46 4.32 4.51
C TYR A 182 -17.61 2.86 4.95
N ASN A 183 -18.59 2.17 4.35
CA ASN A 183 -18.81 0.75 4.60
C ASN A 183 -17.93 -0.09 3.66
N VAL A 184 -17.15 -0.99 4.23
CA VAL A 184 -16.29 -1.94 3.54
C VAL A 184 -16.84 -3.34 3.75
N ALA A 185 -17.11 -4.05 2.64
CA ALA A 185 -17.55 -5.44 2.70
C ALA A 185 -16.34 -6.32 2.99
N VAL A 186 -16.49 -7.25 3.93
CA VAL A 186 -15.40 -8.12 4.39
C VAL A 186 -15.90 -9.55 4.42
N TYR A 187 -15.05 -10.47 3.98
CA TYR A 187 -15.25 -11.90 4.20
C TYR A 187 -14.06 -12.50 4.95
N VAL A 188 -14.36 -13.24 6.01
CA VAL A 188 -13.39 -13.92 6.86
C VAL A 188 -13.58 -15.44 6.73
N PRO A 189 -12.54 -16.22 6.40
CA PRO A 189 -12.66 -17.68 6.26
C PRO A 189 -12.97 -18.34 7.61
N SER A 190 -13.82 -19.37 7.56
CA SER A 190 -14.14 -20.21 8.71
C SER A 190 -13.00 -21.19 9.03
N GLY A 191 -12.98 -21.73 10.26
CA GLY A 191 -11.96 -22.71 10.68
C GLY A 191 -10.61 -22.10 11.06
N VAL A 192 -10.50 -20.78 11.10
CA VAL A 192 -9.26 -20.06 11.44
C VAL A 192 -9.38 -19.43 12.82
N ALA A 193 -8.44 -19.74 13.71
CA ALA A 193 -8.38 -19.16 15.04
C ALA A 193 -8.33 -17.62 14.97
N ALA A 194 -9.02 -16.94 15.88
CA ALA A 194 -9.06 -15.47 15.89
C ALA A 194 -7.68 -14.83 16.11
N THR A 195 -6.71 -15.59 16.61
CA THR A 195 -5.33 -15.15 16.83
C THR A 195 -4.40 -15.40 15.66
N THR A 196 -4.86 -16.10 14.62
CA THR A 196 -4.06 -16.36 13.41
C THR A 196 -4.09 -15.12 12.52
N ARG A 197 -2.89 -14.64 12.15
CA ARG A 197 -2.76 -13.54 11.20
C ARG A 197 -3.19 -13.96 9.79
N LEU A 198 -4.12 -13.21 9.20
CA LEU A 198 -4.64 -13.47 7.87
C LEU A 198 -4.00 -12.54 6.83
N PRO A 199 -3.51 -13.06 5.69
CA PRO A 199 -3.29 -12.24 4.51
C PRO A 199 -4.55 -11.46 4.15
N LEU A 200 -4.36 -10.23 3.66
CA LEU A 200 -5.47 -9.38 3.23
C LEU A 200 -5.44 -9.28 1.71
N VAL A 201 -6.55 -9.58 1.05
CA VAL A 201 -6.73 -9.34 -0.39
C VAL A 201 -7.77 -8.25 -0.58
N LEU A 202 -7.31 -7.06 -1.00
CA LEU A 202 -8.21 -6.01 -1.46
C LEU A 202 -8.87 -6.48 -2.76
N ASN A 203 -10.20 -6.51 -2.81
CA ASN A 203 -10.95 -6.92 -3.99
C ASN A 203 -11.69 -5.72 -4.59
N LEU A 204 -11.08 -5.10 -5.60
CA LEU A 204 -11.46 -3.78 -6.12
C LEU A 204 -12.39 -3.91 -7.34
N HIS A 205 -13.56 -3.31 -7.23
CA HIS A 205 -14.63 -3.45 -8.22
C HIS A 205 -14.38 -2.68 -9.53
N GLY A 206 -14.94 -3.16 -10.63
CA GLY A 206 -15.02 -2.41 -11.90
C GLY A 206 -15.95 -1.19 -11.82
N THR A 207 -15.79 -0.23 -12.73
CA THR A 207 -16.72 0.91 -12.85
C THR A 207 -18.15 0.39 -13.02
N GLY A 208 -19.09 0.98 -12.29
CA GLY A 208 -20.49 0.54 -12.36
C GLY A 208 -20.93 -0.36 -11.20
N SER A 209 -20.03 -0.69 -10.27
CA SER A 209 -20.23 -1.73 -9.25
C SER A 209 -19.90 -1.22 -7.83
N SER A 210 -19.83 -2.12 -6.85
CA SER A 210 -19.53 -1.84 -5.45
C SER A 210 -18.69 -2.98 -4.86
N GLY A 211 -18.18 -2.81 -3.64
CA GLY A 211 -17.46 -3.85 -2.90
C GLY A 211 -18.23 -5.18 -2.81
N PRO A 212 -19.48 -5.21 -2.29
CA PRO A 212 -20.32 -6.40 -2.30
C PRO A 212 -20.53 -7.00 -3.70
N GLY A 213 -20.78 -6.14 -4.70
CA GLY A 213 -20.96 -6.58 -6.09
C GLY A 213 -19.72 -7.26 -6.65
N GLN A 214 -18.53 -6.78 -6.29
CA GLN A 214 -17.26 -7.39 -6.70
C GLN A 214 -16.98 -8.71 -6.01
N ILE A 215 -17.31 -8.86 -4.72
CA ILE A 215 -17.21 -10.16 -4.03
C ILE A 215 -18.07 -11.20 -4.76
N ALA A 216 -19.31 -10.83 -5.12
CA ALA A 216 -20.21 -11.72 -5.86
C ALA A 216 -19.67 -12.04 -7.27
N TYR A 217 -19.22 -11.02 -8.01
CA TYR A 217 -18.77 -11.18 -9.40
C TYR A 217 -17.47 -11.97 -9.51
N SER A 218 -16.49 -11.72 -8.65
CA SER A 218 -15.20 -12.43 -8.67
C SER A 218 -15.27 -13.86 -8.13
N ASN A 219 -16.33 -14.19 -7.37
CA ASN A 219 -16.44 -15.46 -6.63
C ASN A 219 -15.21 -15.75 -5.72
N ILE A 220 -14.54 -14.71 -5.23
CA ILE A 220 -13.27 -14.82 -4.51
C ILE A 220 -13.39 -15.56 -3.16
N LYS A 221 -14.60 -15.65 -2.58
CA LYS A 221 -14.82 -16.27 -1.26
C LYS A 221 -14.42 -17.74 -1.21
N ALA A 222 -14.63 -18.48 -2.31
CA ALA A 222 -14.22 -19.87 -2.40
C ALA A 222 -12.69 -19.98 -2.27
N ALA A 223 -11.93 -19.17 -3.02
CA ALA A 223 -10.48 -19.11 -2.92
C ALA A 223 -10.02 -18.65 -1.53
N ALA A 224 -10.70 -17.68 -0.91
CA ALA A 224 -10.41 -17.20 0.43
C ALA A 224 -10.59 -18.30 1.50
N GLN A 225 -11.65 -19.10 1.39
CA GLN A 225 -11.92 -20.23 2.29
C GLN A 225 -10.90 -21.36 2.11
N THR A 226 -10.54 -21.71 0.87
CA THR A 226 -9.55 -22.74 0.59
C THR A 226 -8.15 -22.34 1.04
N ASN A 227 -7.78 -21.07 0.85
CA ASN A 227 -6.42 -20.60 1.01
C ASN A 227 -6.16 -19.76 2.26
N THR A 228 -7.19 -19.57 3.10
CA THR A 228 -7.07 -18.89 4.40
C THR A 228 -6.55 -17.45 4.28
N PHE A 229 -7.27 -16.60 3.54
CA PHE A 229 -7.05 -15.15 3.50
C PHE A 229 -8.36 -14.38 3.71
N ALA A 230 -8.28 -13.15 4.22
CA ALA A 230 -9.43 -12.28 4.34
C ALA A 230 -9.65 -11.48 3.05
N VAL A 231 -10.91 -11.36 2.63
CA VAL A 231 -11.30 -10.51 1.50
C VAL A 231 -11.75 -9.17 2.05
N VAL A 232 -11.20 -8.09 1.50
CA VAL A 232 -11.53 -6.71 1.86
C VAL A 232 -12.00 -5.99 0.60
N ALA A 233 -13.29 -5.72 0.47
CA ALA A 233 -13.88 -5.14 -0.73
C ALA A 233 -14.47 -3.74 -0.43
N PRO A 234 -13.66 -2.68 -0.51
CA PRO A 234 -14.15 -1.31 -0.44
C PRO A 234 -14.92 -0.95 -1.72
N SER A 235 -15.82 0.02 -1.61
CA SER A 235 -16.46 0.66 -2.78
C SER A 235 -15.76 1.98 -3.07
N GLY A 236 -15.58 2.33 -4.35
CA GLY A 236 -15.22 3.67 -4.82
C GLY A 236 -16.25 4.72 -4.41
N ALA A 237 -15.94 6.00 -4.59
CA ALA A 237 -16.82 7.09 -4.15
C ALA A 237 -17.38 7.95 -5.28
N ILE A 238 -16.93 7.77 -6.52
CA ILE A 238 -17.50 8.47 -7.68
C ILE A 238 -18.79 7.76 -8.06
N ALA A 239 -19.93 8.45 -7.99
CA ALA A 239 -21.20 7.89 -8.44
C ALA A 239 -21.16 7.61 -9.96
N SER A 240 -21.65 6.44 -10.36
CA SER A 240 -21.82 6.04 -11.76
C SER A 240 -23.30 5.75 -12.04
N SER A 241 -23.68 5.52 -13.30
CA SER A 241 -25.06 5.18 -13.67
C SER A 241 -25.61 3.98 -12.91
N SER A 242 -24.72 3.05 -12.54
CA SER A 242 -24.92 2.03 -11.51
C SER A 242 -23.71 2.06 -10.56
N GLY A 243 -23.93 1.89 -9.25
CA GLY A 243 -22.83 1.77 -8.27
C GLY A 243 -21.83 2.93 -8.33
N PHE A 244 -20.54 2.58 -8.35
CA PHE A 244 -19.44 3.52 -8.16
C PHE A 244 -18.29 3.33 -9.15
N ALA A 245 -17.38 4.31 -9.16
CA ALA A 245 -16.09 4.28 -9.83
C ALA A 245 -14.98 4.78 -8.88
N TRP A 246 -13.73 4.51 -9.27
CA TRP A 246 -12.53 4.88 -8.54
C TRP A 246 -11.91 6.16 -9.09
N ASN A 247 -11.38 6.99 -8.20
CA ASN A 247 -10.58 8.18 -8.50
C ASN A 247 -9.16 7.78 -8.91
N VAL A 248 -9.03 7.28 -10.15
CA VAL A 248 -7.76 6.88 -10.77
C VAL A 248 -7.30 7.89 -11.81
N PRO A 249 -6.00 7.96 -12.16
CA PRO A 249 -5.50 8.88 -13.17
C PRO A 249 -6.32 8.85 -14.47
N GLY A 250 -6.79 10.02 -14.89
CA GLY A 250 -7.55 10.23 -16.13
C GLY A 250 -9.06 9.99 -16.04
N VAL A 251 -9.59 9.56 -14.89
CA VAL A 251 -11.04 9.62 -14.59
C VAL A 251 -11.36 10.96 -13.94
N THR A 252 -12.61 11.42 -14.02
CA THR A 252 -13.09 12.62 -13.33
C THR A 252 -12.74 12.55 -11.84
N THR A 253 -12.11 13.59 -11.31
CA THR A 253 -11.72 13.65 -9.89
C THR A 253 -12.94 13.46 -8.99
N GLY A 254 -12.85 12.46 -8.11
CA GLY A 254 -13.90 12.12 -7.17
C GLY A 254 -13.91 12.93 -5.88
N PRO A 255 -14.89 12.68 -4.99
CA PRO A 255 -15.03 13.40 -3.73
C PRO A 255 -13.98 13.00 -2.67
N ARG A 256 -13.17 11.97 -2.93
CA ARG A 256 -12.08 11.56 -2.05
C ARG A 256 -10.88 11.08 -2.86
N ASP A 257 -9.71 11.16 -2.23
CA ASP A 257 -8.50 10.47 -2.70
C ASP A 257 -8.64 8.97 -2.39
N ASP A 258 -8.83 8.15 -3.42
CA ASP A 258 -8.98 6.71 -3.26
C ASP A 258 -7.65 6.01 -2.91
N VAL A 259 -6.48 6.59 -3.22
CA VAL A 259 -5.18 6.04 -2.80
C VAL A 259 -5.05 6.18 -1.28
N ALA A 260 -5.26 7.39 -0.76
CA ALA A 260 -5.22 7.63 0.69
C ALA A 260 -6.33 6.86 1.43
N PHE A 261 -7.52 6.72 0.82
CA PHE A 261 -8.59 5.92 1.40
C PHE A 261 -8.23 4.43 1.50
N LEU A 262 -7.66 3.83 0.45
CA LEU A 262 -7.22 2.42 0.50
C LEU A 262 -6.15 2.20 1.58
N ASP A 263 -5.30 3.19 1.82
CA ASP A 263 -4.34 3.16 2.91
C ASP A 263 -5.02 3.05 4.29
N GLN A 264 -6.04 3.87 4.51
CA GLN A 264 -6.85 3.82 5.72
C GLN A 264 -7.64 2.50 5.83
N VAL A 265 -8.10 1.93 4.71
CA VAL A 265 -8.76 0.62 4.67
C VAL A 265 -7.78 -0.45 5.15
N ILE A 266 -6.58 -0.55 4.57
CA ILE A 266 -5.57 -1.55 4.98
C ILE A 266 -5.27 -1.44 6.47
N THR A 267 -5.04 -0.22 6.96
CA THR A 267 -4.75 0.02 8.38
C THR A 267 -5.90 -0.43 9.29
N THR A 268 -7.13 -0.05 8.96
CA THR A 268 -8.32 -0.42 9.74
C THR A 268 -8.55 -1.93 9.74
N MET A 269 -8.42 -2.57 8.58
CA MET A 269 -8.61 -4.01 8.44
C MET A 269 -7.48 -4.81 9.06
N GLY A 270 -6.23 -4.34 8.99
CA GLY A 270 -5.10 -4.94 9.68
C GLY A 270 -5.35 -5.09 11.17
N SER A 271 -5.90 -4.05 11.80
CA SER A 271 -6.29 -4.08 13.21
C SER A 271 -7.51 -4.97 13.45
N ALA A 272 -8.63 -4.73 12.75
CA ALA A 272 -9.89 -5.41 13.03
C ALA A 272 -9.85 -6.92 12.73
N LEU A 273 -9.10 -7.31 11.70
CA LEU A 273 -9.09 -8.68 11.19
C LEU A 273 -7.94 -9.53 11.72
N CYS A 274 -7.07 -8.98 12.59
CA CYS A 274 -5.77 -9.59 12.86
C CYS A 274 -5.05 -9.83 11.51
N GLY A 275 -5.01 -8.81 10.67
CA GLY A 275 -4.45 -8.90 9.32
C GLY A 275 -2.92 -8.94 9.35
N ASP A 276 -2.33 -9.67 8.42
CA ASP A 276 -0.89 -9.70 8.17
C ASP A 276 -0.51 -8.54 7.23
N LEU A 277 0.05 -7.47 7.79
CA LEU A 277 0.39 -6.28 7.02
C LEU A 277 1.60 -6.48 6.09
N ASN A 278 2.34 -7.58 6.24
CA ASN A 278 3.39 -7.98 5.29
C ASN A 278 2.82 -8.79 4.11
N ARG A 279 1.57 -9.25 4.20
CA ARG A 279 0.88 -10.04 3.17
C ARG A 279 -0.44 -9.40 2.78
N VAL A 280 -0.33 -8.15 2.31
CA VAL A 280 -1.45 -7.39 1.74
C VAL A 280 -1.32 -7.37 0.23
N PHE A 281 -2.37 -7.78 -0.46
CA PHE A 281 -2.42 -7.86 -1.91
C PHE A 281 -3.63 -7.11 -2.45
N ALA A 282 -3.59 -6.69 -3.70
CA ALA A 282 -4.75 -6.09 -4.36
C ALA A 282 -5.11 -6.83 -5.65
N ALA A 283 -6.32 -7.37 -5.72
CA ALA A 283 -6.93 -7.89 -6.93
C ALA A 283 -8.02 -6.93 -7.41
N GLY A 284 -8.02 -6.57 -8.69
CA GLY A 284 -8.99 -5.62 -9.23
C GLY A 284 -9.52 -6.03 -10.58
N PHE A 285 -10.76 -5.63 -10.88
CA PHE A 285 -11.38 -5.80 -12.20
C PHE A 285 -11.55 -4.44 -12.90
N SER A 286 -11.16 -4.31 -14.16
CA SER A 286 -11.44 -3.12 -14.99
C SER A 286 -11.02 -1.80 -14.31
N GLY A 287 -11.96 -0.94 -13.92
CA GLY A 287 -11.68 0.26 -13.10
C GLY A 287 -10.93 -0.03 -11.79
N GLY A 288 -11.24 -1.13 -11.12
CA GLY A 288 -10.55 -1.59 -9.91
C GLY A 288 -9.15 -2.13 -10.19
N ALA A 289 -8.90 -2.73 -11.36
CA ALA A 289 -7.54 -3.11 -11.78
C ALA A 289 -6.67 -1.87 -12.06
N ARG A 290 -7.27 -0.82 -12.64
CA ARG A 290 -6.61 0.49 -12.77
C ARG A 290 -6.33 1.10 -11.40
N MET A 291 -7.23 0.94 -10.44
CA MET A 291 -7.01 1.38 -9.06
C MET A 291 -5.89 0.60 -8.36
N ALA A 292 -5.86 -0.74 -8.50
CA ALA A 292 -4.77 -1.56 -7.98
C ALA A 292 -3.41 -1.13 -8.56
N SER A 293 -3.37 -0.86 -9.87
CA SER A 293 -2.18 -0.35 -10.55
C SER A 293 -1.75 1.03 -10.01
N ALA A 294 -2.69 1.96 -9.85
CA ALA A 294 -2.42 3.30 -9.33
C ALA A 294 -1.95 3.27 -7.87
N TYR A 295 -2.58 2.44 -7.03
CA TYR A 295 -2.20 2.27 -5.63
C TYR A 295 -0.81 1.66 -5.51
N ALA A 296 -0.48 0.62 -6.29
CA ALA A 296 0.86 0.03 -6.33
C ALA A 296 1.94 1.02 -6.77
N CYS A 297 1.65 1.91 -7.72
CA CYS A 297 2.58 2.97 -8.12
C CYS A 297 2.85 3.98 -6.99
N ALA A 298 1.82 4.29 -6.19
CA ALA A 298 1.88 5.34 -5.16
C ALA A 298 2.35 4.82 -3.79
N ARG A 299 1.97 3.60 -3.43
CA ARG A 299 2.20 2.96 -2.12
C ARG A 299 2.73 1.53 -2.27
N PRO A 300 3.86 1.34 -2.96
CA PRO A 300 4.45 0.01 -3.10
C PRO A 300 4.91 -0.59 -1.76
N ASP A 301 5.09 0.25 -0.73
CA ASP A 301 5.37 -0.14 0.66
C ASP A 301 4.20 -0.87 1.36
N ARG A 302 3.00 -0.80 0.79
CA ARG A 302 1.78 -1.33 1.41
C ARG A 302 1.26 -2.61 0.76
N LEU A 303 1.91 -3.10 -0.29
CA LEU A 303 1.48 -4.28 -1.03
C LEU A 303 2.63 -5.24 -1.27
N ALA A 304 2.38 -6.53 -1.03
CA ALA A 304 3.25 -7.63 -1.45
C ALA A 304 3.02 -8.01 -2.92
N GLY A 305 1.92 -7.56 -3.56
CA GLY A 305 1.70 -7.77 -4.99
C GLY A 305 0.30 -7.37 -5.47
N ILE A 306 0.12 -7.31 -6.79
CA ILE A 306 -1.17 -7.00 -7.42
C ILE A 306 -1.60 -8.03 -8.47
N ALA A 307 -2.92 -8.22 -8.57
CA ALA A 307 -3.60 -8.96 -9.62
C ALA A 307 -4.52 -8.02 -10.42
N ALA A 308 -4.21 -7.78 -11.68
CA ALA A 308 -4.98 -6.89 -12.55
C ALA A 308 -5.78 -7.69 -13.59
N ILE A 309 -7.11 -7.75 -13.41
CA ILE A 309 -8.01 -8.44 -14.33
C ILE A 309 -8.66 -7.42 -15.25
N ALA A 310 -8.50 -7.59 -16.56
CA ALA A 310 -9.06 -6.74 -17.61
C ALA A 310 -8.77 -5.23 -17.45
N GLY A 311 -7.62 -4.87 -16.87
CA GLY A 311 -7.37 -3.47 -16.52
C GLY A 311 -5.95 -3.09 -16.08
N LEU A 312 -4.91 -3.87 -16.40
CA LEU A 312 -3.53 -3.54 -16.03
C LEU A 312 -3.10 -2.20 -16.65
N ARG A 313 -2.50 -1.34 -15.82
CA ARG A 313 -1.85 -0.09 -16.23
C ARG A 313 -0.54 0.08 -15.47
N ALA A 314 0.37 0.91 -15.98
CA ALA A 314 1.65 1.24 -15.33
C ALA A 314 1.89 2.76 -15.43
N GLY A 315 0.93 3.53 -14.89
CA GLY A 315 0.81 4.97 -15.11
C GLY A 315 -0.28 5.34 -16.12
N ARG A 316 -0.43 6.64 -16.40
CA ARG A 316 -1.34 7.16 -17.45
C ARG A 316 -0.70 7.06 -18.84
N PRO A 317 -1.46 7.19 -19.93
CA PRO A 317 -0.88 7.36 -21.26
C PRO A 317 0.03 8.60 -21.33
N ASP A 318 1.18 8.46 -21.98
CA ASP A 318 2.13 9.56 -22.16
C ASP A 318 1.52 10.69 -23.01
N PRO A 319 1.52 11.95 -22.53
CA PRO A 319 0.98 13.08 -23.29
C PRO A 319 1.66 13.33 -24.65
N ALA A 320 2.94 13.00 -24.78
CA ALA A 320 3.71 13.12 -26.02
C ALA A 320 3.54 11.91 -26.94
N ASN A 321 3.28 10.72 -26.37
CA ASN A 321 2.99 9.51 -27.15
C ASN A 321 2.03 8.58 -26.39
N THR A 322 0.73 8.71 -26.65
CA THR A 322 -0.31 7.98 -25.91
C THR A 322 -0.23 6.46 -26.06
N ARG A 323 0.55 5.93 -27.02
CA ARG A 323 0.83 4.50 -27.16
C ARG A 323 1.86 3.97 -26.16
N GLN A 324 2.44 4.83 -25.33
CA GLN A 324 3.40 4.48 -24.28
C GLN A 324 2.89 4.88 -22.89
N PRO A 325 3.28 4.16 -21.82
CA PRO A 325 3.04 4.59 -20.46
C PRO A 325 3.91 5.80 -20.07
N ASP A 326 3.31 6.82 -19.44
CA ASP A 326 4.01 8.00 -18.90
C ASP A 326 4.90 7.60 -17.72
N ALA A 327 6.22 7.63 -17.93
CA ALA A 327 7.21 7.29 -16.91
C ALA A 327 7.23 8.24 -15.71
N ALA A 328 6.68 9.46 -15.82
CA ALA A 328 6.54 10.39 -14.69
C ALA A 328 5.35 10.05 -13.80
N SER A 329 4.34 9.37 -14.33
CA SER A 329 3.08 9.09 -13.62
C SER A 329 3.10 7.85 -12.73
N CYS A 330 4.13 7.02 -12.83
CA CYS A 330 4.31 5.83 -12.00
C CYS A 330 5.80 5.56 -11.76
N ARG A 331 6.23 5.72 -10.50
CA ARG A 331 7.62 5.56 -10.03
C ARG A 331 7.63 4.98 -8.62
N PRO A 332 7.22 3.71 -8.43
CA PRO A 332 7.25 3.08 -7.12
C PRO A 332 8.69 3.04 -6.58
N ALA A 333 8.84 3.28 -5.26
CA ALA A 333 10.13 3.27 -4.56
C ALA A 333 10.72 1.86 -4.37
N SER A 334 9.90 0.82 -4.48
CA SER A 334 10.27 -0.59 -4.39
C SER A 334 9.63 -1.41 -5.52
N THR A 335 10.11 -2.63 -5.73
CA THR A 335 9.54 -3.58 -6.70
C THR A 335 8.14 -4.02 -6.28
N VAL A 336 7.26 -4.25 -7.26
CA VAL A 336 5.91 -4.76 -7.00
C VAL A 336 5.67 -6.00 -7.86
N PRO A 337 5.48 -7.20 -7.28
CA PRO A 337 5.04 -8.37 -8.02
C PRO A 337 3.69 -8.14 -8.72
N VAL A 338 3.61 -8.45 -10.02
CA VAL A 338 2.40 -8.21 -10.83
C VAL A 338 1.98 -9.48 -11.55
N ILE A 339 0.71 -9.86 -11.37
CA ILE A 339 0.03 -10.83 -12.22
C ILE A 339 -1.16 -10.15 -12.91
N ALA A 340 -1.39 -10.44 -14.18
CA ALA A 340 -2.49 -9.86 -14.95
C ALA A 340 -3.20 -10.88 -15.82
N PHE A 341 -4.46 -10.60 -16.14
CA PHE A 341 -5.31 -11.44 -16.99
C PHE A 341 -6.07 -10.55 -17.95
N HIS A 342 -5.99 -10.83 -19.25
CA HIS A 342 -6.63 -9.96 -20.25
C HIS A 342 -7.05 -10.72 -21.51
N GLY A 343 -8.29 -10.48 -21.94
CA GLY A 343 -8.86 -11.03 -23.16
C GLY A 343 -8.47 -10.24 -24.41
N GLN A 344 -8.11 -10.94 -25.50
CA GLN A 344 -7.78 -10.26 -26.76
C GLN A 344 -9.01 -9.73 -27.50
N GLN A 345 -10.20 -10.22 -27.17
CA GLN A 345 -11.48 -9.75 -27.71
C GLN A 345 -12.18 -8.75 -26.78
N ASP A 346 -11.47 -8.22 -25.78
CA ASP A 346 -11.98 -7.17 -24.90
C ASP A 346 -12.26 -5.89 -25.71
N SER A 347 -13.55 -5.57 -25.93
CA SER A 347 -13.98 -4.37 -26.66
C SER A 347 -14.10 -3.13 -25.78
N THR A 348 -14.03 -3.28 -24.46
CA THR A 348 -14.13 -2.18 -23.49
C THR A 348 -12.75 -1.58 -23.21
N ASN A 349 -11.80 -2.46 -22.92
CA ASN A 349 -10.40 -2.19 -22.65
C ASN A 349 -9.57 -3.01 -23.66
N PRO A 350 -9.46 -2.58 -24.93
CA PRO A 350 -8.75 -3.31 -25.99
C PRO A 350 -7.35 -3.76 -25.59
N TYR A 351 -7.04 -5.04 -25.82
CA TYR A 351 -5.74 -5.62 -25.51
C TYR A 351 -4.58 -4.86 -26.17
N ASP A 352 -4.75 -4.47 -27.43
CA ASP A 352 -3.76 -3.72 -28.22
C ASP A 352 -3.76 -2.21 -27.95
N GLY A 353 -4.61 -1.72 -27.03
CA GLY A 353 -4.80 -0.30 -26.78
C GLY A 353 -5.66 0.38 -27.84
N GLY A 354 -5.55 1.72 -27.94
CA GLY A 354 -6.36 2.54 -28.84
C GLY A 354 -7.82 2.72 -28.41
N GLY A 355 -8.12 2.45 -27.12
CA GLY A 355 -9.45 2.63 -26.55
C GLY A 355 -9.73 4.07 -26.14
N SER A 356 -10.38 4.24 -24.98
CA SER A 356 -10.66 5.56 -24.40
C SER A 356 -9.38 6.37 -24.11
N SER A 357 -9.50 7.64 -23.76
CA SER A 357 -8.36 8.51 -23.42
C SER A 357 -7.47 7.97 -22.29
N VAL A 358 -8.03 7.15 -21.40
CA VAL A 358 -7.32 6.47 -20.31
C VAL A 358 -6.79 5.08 -20.66
N TRP A 359 -7.09 4.60 -21.87
CA TRP A 359 -6.77 3.24 -22.34
C TRP A 359 -6.12 3.27 -23.73
N GLN A 360 -5.09 4.10 -23.90
CA GLN A 360 -4.44 4.30 -25.20
C GLN A 360 -3.33 3.29 -25.49
N TYR A 361 -2.43 3.01 -24.55
CA TYR A 361 -1.37 2.01 -24.73
C TYR A 361 -1.89 0.58 -24.50
N SER A 362 -1.19 -0.40 -25.07
CA SER A 362 -1.57 -1.82 -25.01
C SER A 362 -1.30 -2.46 -23.65
N VAL A 363 -1.95 -3.59 -23.37
CA VAL A 363 -1.70 -4.39 -22.17
C VAL A 363 -0.26 -4.91 -22.13
N PRO A 364 0.34 -5.41 -23.24
CA PRO A 364 1.77 -5.70 -23.30
C PRO A 364 2.68 -4.52 -22.94
N ALA A 365 2.34 -3.29 -23.37
CA ALA A 365 3.12 -2.11 -23.00
C ALA A 365 3.06 -1.82 -21.49
N ALA A 366 1.89 -2.04 -20.87
CA ALA A 366 1.74 -1.97 -19.42
C ALA A 366 2.62 -3.01 -18.70
N GLN A 367 2.56 -4.27 -19.17
CA GLN A 367 3.35 -5.38 -18.62
C GLN A 367 4.85 -5.12 -18.73
N GLN A 368 5.31 -4.70 -19.92
CA GLN A 368 6.72 -4.37 -20.16
C GLN A 368 7.19 -3.22 -19.25
N ARG A 369 6.34 -2.22 -19.00
CA ARG A 369 6.68 -1.13 -18.07
C ARG A 369 6.82 -1.62 -16.63
N TRP A 370 5.93 -2.49 -16.15
CA TRP A 370 6.11 -3.11 -14.82
C TRP A 370 7.39 -3.94 -14.75
N ALA A 371 7.71 -4.69 -15.81
CA ALA A 371 8.97 -5.42 -15.88
C ALA A 371 10.19 -4.49 -15.77
N ALA A 372 10.16 -3.34 -16.46
CA ALA A 372 11.21 -2.32 -16.36
C ALA A 372 11.28 -1.69 -14.95
N LEU A 373 10.14 -1.39 -14.32
CA LEU A 373 10.09 -0.86 -12.95
C LEU A 373 10.70 -1.86 -11.94
N ASN A 374 10.42 -3.15 -12.11
CA ASN A 374 10.97 -4.21 -11.27
C ASN A 374 12.42 -4.60 -11.65
N GLY A 375 12.97 -4.08 -12.74
CA GLY A 375 14.32 -4.41 -13.20
C GLY A 375 14.46 -5.83 -13.75
N CYS A 376 13.40 -6.38 -14.35
CA CYS A 376 13.42 -7.69 -15.01
C CYS A 376 14.19 -7.66 -16.35
N GLY A 377 14.37 -8.84 -16.95
CA GLY A 377 14.80 -8.95 -18.35
C GLY A 377 13.85 -8.25 -19.33
N SER A 378 14.32 -7.96 -20.55
CA SER A 378 13.58 -7.15 -21.54
C SER A 378 12.58 -7.93 -22.39
N THR A 379 12.57 -9.26 -22.32
CA THR A 379 11.75 -10.13 -23.17
C THR A 379 11.03 -11.18 -22.33
N PRO A 380 9.70 -11.34 -22.46
CA PRO A 380 8.98 -12.33 -21.70
C PRO A 380 9.09 -13.71 -22.35
N VAL A 381 9.13 -14.75 -21.52
CA VAL A 381 8.93 -16.13 -21.97
C VAL A 381 7.44 -16.37 -22.13
N THR A 382 7.00 -16.88 -23.28
CA THR A 382 5.59 -17.24 -23.53
C THR A 382 5.44 -18.75 -23.46
N THR A 383 4.54 -19.21 -22.58
CA THR A 383 4.21 -20.63 -22.41
C THR A 383 2.72 -20.86 -22.68
N PRO A 384 2.34 -21.83 -23.54
CA PRO A 384 0.95 -22.27 -23.65
C PRO A 384 0.44 -22.80 -22.30
N VAL A 385 -0.79 -22.46 -21.94
CA VAL A 385 -1.47 -22.96 -20.73
C VAL A 385 -2.62 -23.89 -21.13
N SER A 386 -3.39 -23.48 -22.13
CA SER A 386 -4.55 -24.19 -22.66
C SER A 386 -4.80 -23.74 -24.11
N PRO A 387 -5.79 -24.28 -24.86
CA PRO A 387 -6.03 -23.92 -26.25
C PRO A 387 -6.11 -22.41 -26.52
N HIS A 388 -6.73 -21.64 -25.62
CA HIS A 388 -6.88 -20.20 -25.81
C HIS A 388 -6.09 -19.34 -24.81
N VAL A 389 -5.32 -19.97 -23.90
CA VAL A 389 -4.59 -19.24 -22.85
C VAL A 389 -3.09 -19.43 -23.01
N SER A 390 -2.37 -18.32 -23.00
CA SER A 390 -0.90 -18.27 -22.94
C SER A 390 -0.45 -17.42 -21.76
N ARG A 391 0.61 -17.85 -21.09
CA ARG A 391 1.24 -17.12 -19.98
C ARG A 391 2.53 -16.49 -20.47
N LEU A 392 2.65 -15.18 -20.33
CA LEU A 392 3.84 -14.38 -20.64
C LEU A 392 4.51 -13.99 -19.33
N THR A 393 5.78 -14.30 -19.14
CA THR A 393 6.50 -14.05 -17.87
C THR A 393 7.80 -13.32 -18.12
N TYR A 394 7.96 -12.17 -17.46
CA TYR A 394 9.26 -11.54 -17.24
C TYR A 394 9.78 -12.02 -15.89
N SER A 395 10.98 -12.58 -15.89
CA SER A 395 11.67 -13.08 -14.70
C SER A 395 13.04 -12.42 -14.53
N GLY A 396 13.74 -12.78 -13.45
CA GLY A 396 15.04 -12.19 -13.11
C GLY A 396 14.92 -10.73 -12.68
N CYS A 397 13.79 -10.37 -12.08
CA CYS A 397 13.58 -9.03 -11.53
C CYS A 397 14.33 -8.87 -10.20
N ARG A 398 14.45 -7.62 -9.75
CA ARG A 398 15.00 -7.30 -8.44
C ARG A 398 14.08 -7.81 -7.34
N ASP A 399 14.66 -8.06 -6.17
CA ASP A 399 13.97 -8.39 -4.93
C ASP A 399 12.98 -9.57 -5.03
N GLY A 400 13.24 -10.50 -5.97
CA GLY A 400 12.42 -11.70 -6.17
C GLY A 400 11.04 -11.44 -6.78
N ALA A 401 10.79 -10.23 -7.30
CA ALA A 401 9.52 -9.93 -7.96
C ALA A 401 9.38 -10.67 -9.30
N ASP A 402 8.13 -10.87 -9.74
CA ASP A 402 7.79 -11.38 -11.06
C ASP A 402 6.74 -10.50 -11.76
N VAL A 403 6.72 -10.52 -13.10
CA VAL A 403 5.68 -9.87 -13.90
C VAL A 403 5.07 -10.85 -14.90
N VAL A 404 3.82 -11.23 -14.65
CA VAL A 404 3.10 -12.29 -15.36
C VAL A 404 1.83 -11.74 -16.04
N LEU A 405 1.57 -12.16 -17.27
CA LEU A 405 0.31 -11.89 -17.98
C LEU A 405 -0.26 -13.19 -18.55
N TYR A 406 -1.50 -13.49 -18.20
CA TYR A 406 -2.34 -14.48 -18.89
C TYR A 406 -3.09 -13.78 -20.02
N ARG A 407 -2.69 -14.08 -21.26
CA ARG A 407 -3.34 -13.63 -22.49
C ARG A 407 -4.33 -14.68 -22.94
N ILE A 408 -5.58 -14.28 -23.12
CA ILE A 408 -6.71 -15.15 -23.44
C ILE A 408 -7.22 -14.77 -24.84
N SER A 409 -6.93 -15.59 -25.85
CA SER A 409 -7.12 -15.21 -27.26
C SER A 409 -8.59 -15.01 -27.66
N ASP A 410 -9.50 -15.73 -27.02
CA ASP A 410 -10.93 -15.67 -27.25
C ASP A 410 -11.70 -14.90 -26.16
N GLY A 411 -10.99 -14.43 -25.12
CA GLY A 411 -11.59 -13.81 -23.94
C GLY A 411 -12.01 -12.36 -24.17
N GLY A 412 -13.10 -11.95 -23.53
CA GLY A 412 -13.60 -10.58 -23.50
C GLY A 412 -13.19 -9.78 -22.26
N HIS A 413 -13.99 -8.76 -21.93
CA HIS A 413 -13.85 -7.90 -20.74
C HIS A 413 -14.43 -8.56 -19.47
N THR A 414 -13.84 -9.69 -19.07
CA THR A 414 -14.44 -10.60 -18.09
C THR A 414 -13.43 -11.06 -17.03
N TRP A 415 -13.93 -11.66 -15.95
CA TRP A 415 -13.11 -12.29 -14.91
C TRP A 415 -12.95 -13.79 -15.20
N PRO A 416 -11.75 -14.29 -15.55
CA PRO A 416 -11.57 -15.71 -15.90
C PRO A 416 -11.98 -16.66 -14.77
N GLY A 417 -12.79 -17.66 -15.09
CA GLY A 417 -13.32 -18.64 -14.13
C GLY A 417 -14.50 -18.14 -13.27
N THR A 418 -15.01 -16.92 -13.47
CA THR A 418 -16.22 -16.51 -12.74
C THR A 418 -17.42 -17.37 -13.17
N PRO A 419 -18.26 -17.83 -12.22
CA PRO A 419 -19.53 -18.47 -12.53
C PRO A 419 -20.61 -17.47 -12.96
N GLN A 420 -20.30 -16.16 -12.99
CA GLN A 420 -21.21 -15.07 -13.37
C GLN A 420 -20.81 -14.50 -14.73
N PRO A 421 -21.04 -15.22 -15.85
CA PRO A 421 -20.69 -14.72 -17.17
C PRO A 421 -21.47 -13.45 -17.49
N SER A 422 -20.84 -12.50 -18.17
CA SER A 422 -21.47 -11.27 -18.64
C SER A 422 -21.45 -11.26 -20.18
N PRO A 423 -22.50 -11.75 -20.85
CA PRO A 423 -22.49 -11.91 -22.32
C PRO A 423 -22.19 -10.61 -23.07
N GLY A 424 -22.61 -9.45 -22.52
CA GLY A 424 -22.33 -8.13 -23.08
C GLY A 424 -20.84 -7.73 -23.06
N ASN A 425 -20.02 -8.42 -22.26
CA ASN A 425 -18.59 -8.17 -22.14
C ASN A 425 -17.75 -9.14 -22.98
N GLY A 426 -18.36 -10.01 -23.78
CA GLY A 426 -17.67 -11.05 -24.55
C GLY A 426 -17.43 -12.34 -23.77
N ASN A 427 -16.60 -13.24 -24.32
CA ASN A 427 -16.42 -14.58 -23.75
C ASN A 427 -15.79 -14.52 -22.35
N THR A 428 -16.30 -15.35 -21.44
CA THR A 428 -15.71 -15.58 -20.11
C THR A 428 -15.04 -16.94 -20.14
N THR A 429 -13.72 -16.99 -20.31
CA THR A 429 -13.00 -18.26 -20.34
C THR A 429 -13.17 -19.01 -19.01
N GLN A 430 -13.38 -20.33 -19.11
CA GLN A 430 -13.40 -21.27 -18.00
C GLN A 430 -12.17 -22.20 -18.03
N GLU A 431 -11.22 -21.97 -18.95
CA GLU A 431 -9.99 -22.78 -19.06
C GLU A 431 -9.01 -22.50 -17.91
N ILE A 432 -9.15 -21.35 -17.26
CA ILE A 432 -8.37 -20.95 -16.08
C ILE A 432 -9.28 -20.29 -15.04
N ASP A 433 -8.91 -20.41 -13.77
CA ASP A 433 -9.51 -19.69 -12.66
C ASP A 433 -8.54 -18.61 -12.17
N ALA A 434 -8.93 -17.34 -12.33
CA ALA A 434 -8.05 -16.22 -11.97
C ALA A 434 -7.74 -16.20 -10.46
N ASN A 435 -8.70 -16.59 -9.61
CA ASN A 435 -8.53 -16.57 -8.15
C ASN A 435 -7.44 -17.52 -7.67
N THR A 436 -7.44 -18.73 -8.23
CA THR A 436 -6.45 -19.77 -7.96
C THR A 436 -5.07 -19.32 -8.43
N LEU A 437 -5.00 -18.77 -9.65
CA LEU A 437 -3.73 -18.38 -10.25
C LEU A 437 -3.10 -17.17 -9.56
N PHE A 438 -3.88 -16.12 -9.24
CA PHE A 438 -3.30 -15.01 -8.49
C PHE A 438 -3.01 -15.37 -7.05
N TRP A 439 -3.76 -16.28 -6.42
CA TRP A 439 -3.40 -16.70 -5.07
C TRP A 439 -2.08 -17.46 -5.05
N ASN A 440 -1.88 -18.41 -5.98
CA ASN A 440 -0.61 -19.13 -6.09
C ASN A 440 0.56 -18.17 -6.35
N PHE A 441 0.33 -17.13 -7.15
CA PHE A 441 1.30 -16.06 -7.37
C PHE A 441 1.56 -15.23 -6.10
N PHE A 442 0.51 -14.83 -5.37
CA PHE A 442 0.65 -14.10 -4.12
C PHE A 442 1.33 -14.93 -3.03
N ALA A 443 1.08 -16.23 -2.95
CA ALA A 443 1.69 -17.10 -1.95
C ALA A 443 3.20 -17.33 -2.18
N SER A 444 3.72 -17.03 -3.37
CA SER A 444 5.16 -17.12 -3.69
C SER A 444 5.92 -15.82 -3.47
N HIS A 445 5.26 -14.76 -2.98
CA HIS A 445 5.83 -13.43 -2.71
C HIS A 445 5.41 -12.97 -1.31
#